data_AF-A0A1A9NN29-F1
#
_entry.id   AF-A0A1A9NN29-F1
#
_cell.length_a   1.000
_cell.length_b   1.000
_cell.length_c   1.000
_cell.angle_alpha   90.00
_cell.angle_beta   90.00
_cell.angle_gamma   90.00
#
_symmetry.space_group_name_H-M   'P 1'
#
loop_
_entity.id
_entity.type
_entity.pdbx_description
1 polymer ?
#
loop_
_entity_poly.entity_id
_entity_poly.type
_entity_poly.pdbx_seq_one_letter_code
_entity_poly.pdbx_strand_id
1 'polypeptide(L)' 'MNDEWDRSHKIVQEYGDSHACWIHAVLHKIEGDAGNSRYWYARTRHQYEEYMDPRVELQRIAQELDTLA' A
#
# COMPACT_ATOMS: atom_id res chain seq x y z
N MET A 1 -3.89 3.59 -17.77
CA MET A 1 -3.79 2.83 -16.51
C MET A 1 -4.76 1.67 -16.60
N ASN A 2 -4.41 0.51 -16.06
CA ASN A 2 -5.22 -0.71 -16.17
C ASN A 2 -6.42 -0.58 -15.22
N ASP A 3 -7.64 -0.96 -15.63
CA ASP A 3 -8.88 -0.73 -14.85
C ASP A 3 -8.82 -1.30 -13.42
N GLU A 4 -8.04 -2.37 -13.21
CA GLU A 4 -7.83 -2.99 -11.90
C GLU A 4 -6.98 -2.13 -10.94
N TRP A 5 -6.04 -1.33 -11.45
CA TRP A 5 -5.25 -0.41 -10.62
C TRP A 5 -6.12 0.74 -10.10
N ASP A 6 -6.92 1.34 -10.99
CA ASP A 6 -7.86 2.39 -10.61
C ASP A 6 -8.88 1.90 -9.59
N ARG A 7 -9.36 0.66 -9.75
CA ARG A 7 -10.26 0.02 -8.80
C ARG A 7 -9.58 -0.23 -7.45
N SER A 8 -8.33 -0.69 -7.45
CA SER A 8 -7.56 -0.92 -6.23
C SER A 8 -7.36 0.38 -5.45
N HIS A 9 -6.97 1.46 -6.15
CA HIS A 9 -6.85 2.80 -5.58
C HIS A 9 -8.17 3.29 -4.98
N LYS A 10 -9.29 3.13 -5.69
CA LYS A 10 -10.62 3.50 -5.17
C LYS A 10 -10.98 2.75 -3.90
N ILE A 11 -10.74 1.45 -3.85
CA ILE A 11 -11.01 0.64 -2.64
C ILE A 11 -10.20 1.18 -1.47
N VAL A 12 -8.87 1.32 -1.61
CA VAL A 12 -8.04 1.78 -0.47
C VAL A 12 -8.29 3.24 -0.11
N GLN A 13 -8.75 4.07 -1.05
CA GLN A 13 -9.13 5.47 -0.80
C GLN A 13 -10.37 5.59 0.09
N GLU A 14 -11.28 4.61 0.08
CA GLU A 14 -12.46 4.58 0.95
C GLU A 14 -12.10 4.35 2.43
N TYR A 15 -10.91 3.79 2.69
CA TYR A 15 -10.41 3.50 4.04
C TYR A 15 -9.27 4.46 4.40
N GLY A 16 -9.34 5.06 5.60
CA GLY A 16 -8.35 6.03 6.08
C GLY A 16 -7.37 5.48 7.12
N ASP A 17 -7.44 4.18 7.43
CA ASP A 17 -6.60 3.57 8.45
C ASP A 17 -5.16 3.29 7.97
N SER A 18 -4.32 2.86 8.91
CA SER A 18 -2.89 2.65 8.66
C SER A 18 -2.64 1.54 7.64
N HIS A 19 -3.46 0.49 7.57
CA HIS A 19 -3.29 -0.60 6.60
C HIS A 19 -3.71 -0.13 5.21
N ALA A 20 -4.81 0.61 5.08
CA ALA A 20 -5.23 1.21 3.83
C ALA A 20 -4.18 2.17 3.26
N CYS A 21 -3.63 3.06 4.10
CA CYS A 21 -2.54 3.95 3.72
C CYS A 21 -1.29 3.16 3.27
N TRP A 22 -0.99 2.04 3.94
CA TRP A 22 0.14 1.19 3.57
C TRP A 22 -0.06 0.50 2.22
N ILE A 23 -1.25 -0.05 1.96
CA ILE A 23 -1.58 -0.65 0.66
C ILE A 23 -1.46 0.41 -0.44
N HIS A 24 -2.01 1.62 -0.23
CA HIS A 24 -1.92 2.73 -1.19
C HIS A 24 -0.45 3.07 -1.52
N ALA A 25 0.42 3.11 -0.50
CA ALA A 25 1.84 3.32 -0.69
C ALA A 25 2.47 2.24 -1.59
N VAL A 26 2.12 0.97 -1.37
CA VAL A 26 2.63 -0.16 -2.15
C VAL A 26 2.09 -0.17 -3.59
N LEU A 27 0.84 0.25 -3.83
CA LEU A 27 0.30 0.38 -5.19
C LEU A 27 1.18 1.34 -6.02
N HIS A 28 1.46 2.53 -5.50
CA HIS A 28 2.33 3.50 -6.18
C HIS A 28 3.78 3.02 -6.33
N LYS A 29 4.28 2.23 -5.39
CA LYS A 29 5.60 1.60 -5.50
C LYS A 29 5.67 0.65 -6.69
N ILE A 30 4.61 -0.12 -6.94
CA ILE A 30 4.52 -1.02 -8.10
C ILE A 30 4.38 -0.22 -9.41
N GLU A 31 3.66 0.90 -9.38
CA GLU A 31 3.52 1.82 -10.52
C GLU A 31 4.80 2.61 -10.83
N GLY A 32 5.80 2.57 -9.95
CA GLY A 32 7.06 3.32 -10.08
C GLY A 32 6.96 4.79 -9.66
N ASP A 33 5.87 5.19 -8.99
CA ASP A 33 5.67 6.53 -8.45
C ASP A 33 6.21 6.63 -7.01
N ALA A 34 7.53 6.77 -6.92
CA ALA A 34 8.21 6.89 -5.63
C ALA A 34 7.76 8.12 -4.83
N GLY A 35 7.32 9.20 -5.49
CA GLY A 35 6.87 10.43 -4.84
C GLY A 35 5.57 10.22 -4.08
N ASN A 36 4.53 9.74 -4.77
CA ASN A 36 3.26 9.43 -4.12
C ASN A 36 3.38 8.25 -3.15
N SER A 37 4.17 7.24 -3.50
CA SER A 37 4.41 6.12 -2.59
C SER A 37 4.95 6.60 -1.23
N ARG A 38 5.98 7.45 -1.22
CA ARG A 38 6.53 8.04 0.03
C ARG A 38 5.51 8.90 0.79
N TYR A 39 4.68 9.65 0.07
CA TYR A 39 3.61 10.45 0.68
C TYR A 39 2.63 9.58 1.47
N TRP A 40 2.30 8.39 0.98
CA TRP A 40 1.44 7.45 1.68
C TRP A 40 2.17 6.68 2.79
N TYR A 41 3.44 6.27 2.59
CA TYR A 41 4.25 5.68 3.65
C TYR A 41 4.35 6.59 4.89
N ALA A 42 4.44 7.91 4.69
CA ALA A 42 4.48 8.89 5.77
C ALA A 42 3.23 8.90 6.68
N ARG A 43 2.14 8.26 6.27
CA ARG A 43 0.92 8.07 7.09
C ARG A 43 0.89 6.74 7.84
N THR A 44 1.93 5.95 7.71
CA THR A 44 2.04 4.62 8.30
C THR A 44 3.23 4.57 9.25
N ARG A 45 3.41 3.43 9.91
CA ARG A 45 4.65 3.13 10.66
C ARG A 45 5.78 2.59 9.77
N HIS A 46 5.54 2.38 8.48
CA HIS A 46 6.44 1.72 7.54
C HIS A 46 7.15 2.72 6.64
N GLN A 47 8.28 2.30 6.06
CA GLN A 47 9.11 3.13 5.19
C GLN A 47 9.21 2.56 3.77
N TYR A 48 9.38 3.44 2.79
CA TYR A 48 9.46 3.07 1.37
C TYR A 48 10.54 2.00 1.10
N GLU A 49 11.68 2.10 1.78
CA GLU A 49 12.83 1.21 1.65
C GLU A 49 12.77 -0.06 2.52
N GLU A 50 11.77 -0.20 3.40
CA GLU A 50 11.71 -1.31 4.37
C GLU A 50 11.62 -2.68 3.68
N TYR A 51 10.92 -2.73 2.55
CA TYR A 51 10.80 -3.92 1.70
C TYR A 51 11.28 -3.59 0.28
N MET A 52 12.22 -4.34 -0.29
CA MET A 52 12.60 -4.14 -1.69
C MET A 52 11.55 -4.69 -2.67
N ASP A 53 10.88 -5.79 -2.31
CA ASP A 53 9.85 -6.41 -3.14
C ASP A 53 8.44 -6.02 -2.63
N PRO A 54 7.65 -5.27 -3.41
CA PRO A 54 6.29 -4.88 -3.00
C PRO A 54 5.35 -6.08 -2.84
N ARG A 55 5.63 -7.25 -3.43
CA ARG A 55 4.80 -8.44 -3.24
C ARG A 55 4.95 -9.04 -1.85
N VAL A 56 6.18 -9.06 -1.33
CA VAL A 56 6.46 -9.50 0.05
C VAL A 56 5.75 -8.57 1.04
N GLU A 57 5.77 -7.28 0.73
CA GLU A 57 5.09 -6.27 1.52
C GLU A 57 3.57 -6.45 1.54
N LEU A 58 2.93 -6.67 0.38
CA LEU A 58 1.50 -6.99 0.32
C LEU A 58 1.14 -8.27 1.08
N GLN A 59 1.98 -9.31 1.01
CA GLN A 59 1.77 -10.54 1.79
C GLN A 59 1.83 -10.26 3.30
N ARG A 60 2.74 -9.38 3.74
CA ARG A 60 2.84 -8.99 5.14
C ARG A 60 1.58 -8.25 5.60
N ILE A 61 1.08 -7.32 4.79
CA ILE A 61 -0.18 -6.60 5.07
C ILE A 61 -1.34 -7.58 5.21
N ALA A 62 -1.49 -8.51 4.25
CA ALA A 62 -2.55 -9.52 4.28
C ALA A 62 -2.50 -10.36 5.56
N GLN A 63 -1.29 -10.80 5.96
CA GLN A 63 -1.13 -11.57 7.19
C GLN A 63 -1.45 -10.76 8.45
N GLU A 64 -1.14 -9.47 8.49
CA GLU A 64 -1.53 -8.62 9.62
C GLU A 64 -3.05 -8.43 9.70
N LEU A 65 -3.72 -8.25 8.57
CA LEU A 65 -5.18 -8.14 8.51
C LEU A 65 -5.88 -9.44 8.94
N ASP A 66 -5.38 -10.60 8.49
CA ASP A 66 -5.91 -11.90 8.88
C ASP A 66 -5.78 -12.15 10.39
N THR A 67 -4.73 -11.63 11.04
CA THR A 67 -4.57 -11.76 12.50
C THR A 67 -5.46 -10.84 13.32
N LEU A 68 -6.11 -9.87 12.69
CA LEU A 68 -7.04 -8.93 13.33
C LEU A 68 -8.52 -9.37 13.22
N ALA A 69 -8.80 -10.40 12.42
CA ALA A 69 -10.13 -10.99 12.21
C ALA A 69 -10.42 -12.13 13.19
#